data_AF-A0A3D0H3X6-F1
#
_entry.id   AF-A0A3D0H3X6-F1
#
_cell.length_a   1.000
_cell.length_b   1.000
_cell.length_c   1.000
_cell.angle_alpha   90.00
_cell.angle_beta   90.00
_cell.angle_gamma   90.00
#
_symmetry.space_group_name_H-M   'P 1'
#
loop_
_entity.id
_entity.type
_entity.pdbx_description
1 polymer ?
#
loop_
_entity_poly.entity_id
_entity_poly.type
_entity_poly.pdbx_seq_one_letter_code
_entity_poly.pdbx_strand_id
1 'polypeptide(L)'
;HADEDKKKRELIETRNHADSLIYSTEKTLREMGDKIDGTTRQSIETAIEKLRKTMEGEDAAAMKTDMDQLMQASHKLAEEMYKRSAEQQAAGAHAEGAEQQGGTHRKPDDDVVDADFEEVKDK
;
A
#
# COMPACT_ATOMS: atom_id res chain seq x y z
N HIS A 1 -25.42 -29.35 5.81
CA HIS A 1 -25.91 -28.00 5.47
C HIS A 1 -25.03 -26.92 6.09
N ALA A 2 -24.86 -26.86 7.42
CA ALA A 2 -24.02 -25.85 8.09
C ALA A 2 -22.61 -25.66 7.49
N ASP A 3 -21.89 -26.74 7.13
CA ASP A 3 -20.55 -26.63 6.54
C ASP A 3 -20.56 -26.07 5.10
N GLU A 4 -21.57 -26.42 4.31
CA GLU A 4 -21.73 -25.92 2.94
C GLU A 4 -22.13 -24.44 2.93
N ASP A 5 -22.98 -24.03 3.88
CA ASP A 5 -23.34 -22.62 4.07
C ASP A 5 -22.14 -21.79 4.53
N LYS A 6 -21.29 -22.36 5.41
CA LYS A 6 -20.04 -21.73 5.86
C LYS A 6 -19.06 -21.55 4.71
N LYS A 7 -18.86 -22.57 3.87
CA LYS A 7 -17.98 -22.48 2.69
C LYS A 7 -18.46 -21.42 1.70
N LYS A 8 -19.77 -21.39 1.40
CA LYS A 8 -20.34 -20.36 0.51
C LYS A 8 -20.14 -18.96 1.05
N ARG A 9 -20.37 -18.78 2.35
CA ARG A 9 -20.14 -17.50 3.01
C ARG A 9 -18.66 -17.08 2.91
N GLU A 10 -17.75 -17.99 3.24
CA GLU A 10 -16.31 -17.73 3.15
C GLU A 10 -15.87 -17.37 1.72
N LEU A 11 -16.41 -18.06 0.72
CA LEU A 11 -16.15 -17.76 -0.68
C LEU A 11 -16.61 -16.34 -1.05
N ILE A 12 -17.82 -15.95 -0.65
CA ILE A 12 -18.36 -14.61 -0.91
C ILE A 12 -17.52 -13.54 -0.19
N GLU A 13 -17.20 -13.74 1.09
CA GLU A 13 -16.36 -12.81 1.85
C GLU A 13 -14.97 -12.67 1.21
N THR A 14 -14.38 -13.79 0.77
CA THR A 14 -13.08 -13.80 0.08
C THR A 14 -13.14 -13.05 -1.26
N ARG A 15 -14.20 -13.25 -2.06
CA ARG A 15 -14.41 -12.50 -3.31
C ARG A 15 -14.55 -11.00 -3.09
N ASN A 16 -15.36 -10.60 -2.09
CA ASN A 16 -15.55 -9.18 -1.77
C ASN A 16 -14.25 -8.51 -1.33
N HIS A 17 -13.42 -9.23 -0.57
CA HIS A 17 -12.10 -8.73 -0.17
C HIS A 17 -11.16 -8.60 -1.39
N ALA A 18 -11.15 -9.60 -2.26
CA ALA A 18 -10.35 -9.58 -3.49
C ALA A 18 -10.75 -8.42 -4.42
N ASP A 19 -12.05 -8.18 -4.63
CA ASP A 19 -12.54 -7.06 -5.42
C ASP A 19 -12.11 -5.71 -4.82
N SER A 20 -12.21 -5.57 -3.49
CA SER A 20 -11.81 -4.35 -2.80
C SER A 20 -10.31 -4.09 -2.96
N LEU A 21 -9.49 -5.14 -2.84
CA LEU A 21 -8.05 -5.08 -3.02
C LEU A 21 -7.71 -4.66 -4.45
N ILE A 22 -8.27 -5.34 -5.46
CA ILE A 22 -8.07 -5.02 -6.88
C ILE A 22 -8.41 -3.55 -7.15
N TYR A 23 -9.58 -3.09 -6.71
CA TYR A 23 -10.02 -1.72 -6.93
C TYR A 23 -9.05 -0.71 -6.31
N SER A 24 -8.63 -0.94 -5.07
CA SER A 24 -7.68 -0.04 -4.38
C SER A 24 -6.34 0.00 -5.09
N THR A 25 -5.76 -1.14 -5.47
CA THR A 25 -4.48 -1.21 -6.16
C THR A 25 -4.53 -0.56 -7.54
N GLU A 26 -5.58 -0.81 -8.32
CA GLU A 26 -5.73 -0.14 -9.62
C GLU A 26 -5.88 1.37 -9.49
N LYS A 27 -6.61 1.84 -8.47
CA LYS A 27 -6.73 3.26 -8.19
C LYS A 27 -5.36 3.86 -7.90
N THR A 28 -4.57 3.25 -7.03
CA THR A 28 -3.23 3.72 -6.69
C THR A 28 -2.28 3.69 -7.89
N LEU A 29 -2.34 2.65 -8.74
CA LEU A 29 -1.60 2.59 -10.01
C LEU A 29 -1.95 3.74 -10.96
N ARG A 30 -3.24 4.10 -11.05
CA ARG A 30 -3.71 5.23 -11.85
C ARG A 30 -3.22 6.57 -11.28
N GLU A 31 -3.26 6.74 -9.96
CA GLU A 31 -2.79 7.94 -9.27
C GLU A 31 -1.26 8.12 -9.37
N MET A 32 -0.50 7.02 -9.36
CA MET A 32 0.94 7.05 -9.55
C MET A 32 1.35 7.29 -11.01
N GLY A 33 0.56 6.83 -11.99
CA GLY A 33 0.80 7.11 -13.41
C GLY A 33 2.24 6.77 -13.83
N ASP A 34 2.94 7.71 -14.45
CA ASP A 34 4.32 7.50 -14.94
C ASP A 34 5.39 7.50 -13.85
N LYS A 35 5.02 7.61 -12.56
CA LYS A 35 5.95 7.63 -11.43
C LYS A 35 6.41 6.24 -11.00
N ILE A 36 5.75 5.20 -11.47
CA ILE A 36 6.12 3.80 -11.21
C ILE A 36 6.85 3.24 -12.43
N ASP A 37 7.89 2.45 -12.21
CA ASP A 37 8.59 1.81 -13.32
C ASP A 37 7.70 0.76 -14.01
N GLY A 38 7.95 0.55 -15.31
CA GLY A 38 7.13 -0.36 -16.13
C GLY A 38 7.15 -1.81 -15.64
N THR A 39 8.23 -2.26 -15.00
CA THR A 39 8.35 -3.62 -14.49
C THR A 39 7.43 -3.82 -13.29
N THR A 40 7.45 -2.87 -12.34
CA THR A 40 6.57 -2.91 -11.16
C THR A 40 5.10 -2.77 -11.59
N ARG A 41 4.78 -1.86 -12.51
CA ARG A 41 3.44 -1.74 -13.10
C ARG A 41 2.95 -3.07 -13.68
N GLN A 42 3.75 -3.67 -14.56
CA GLN A 42 3.38 -4.92 -15.23
C GLN A 42 3.22 -6.07 -14.23
N SER A 43 4.07 -6.15 -13.20
CA SER A 43 3.96 -7.16 -12.14
C SER A 43 2.64 -7.06 -11.40
N ILE A 44 2.17 -5.85 -11.11
CA ILE A 44 0.91 -5.62 -10.39
C ILE A 44 -0.29 -5.90 -11.30
N GLU A 45 -0.25 -5.43 -12.55
CA GLU A 45 -1.29 -5.71 -13.55
C GLU A 45 -1.46 -7.23 -13.76
N THR A 46 -0.37 -7.98 -13.84
CA THR A 46 -0.39 -9.45 -13.94
C THR A 46 -1.02 -10.09 -12.71
N ALA A 47 -0.68 -9.61 -11.51
CA ALA A 47 -1.26 -10.12 -10.26
C ALA A 47 -2.78 -9.83 -10.17
N ILE A 48 -3.22 -8.66 -10.62
CA ILE A 48 -4.64 -8.29 -10.71
C ILE A 48 -5.37 -9.22 -11.68
N GLU A 49 -4.84 -9.44 -12.88
CA GLU A 49 -5.45 -10.33 -13.87
C GLU A 49 -5.57 -11.76 -13.35
N LYS A 50 -4.52 -12.26 -12.68
CA LYS A 50 -4.52 -13.59 -12.07
C LYS A 50 -5.61 -13.70 -11.00
N LEU A 51 -5.68 -12.75 -10.07
CA LEU A 51 -6.69 -12.75 -9.02
C LEU A 51 -8.11 -12.68 -9.60
N ARG A 52 -8.36 -11.81 -10.58
CA ARG A 52 -9.65 -11.73 -11.30
C ARG A 52 -10.05 -13.08 -11.89
N LYS A 53 -9.11 -13.77 -12.54
CA LYS A 53 -9.35 -15.09 -13.13
C LYS A 53 -9.66 -16.14 -12.06
N THR A 54 -8.94 -16.13 -10.94
CA THR A 54 -9.19 -17.05 -9.83
C THR A 54 -10.55 -16.81 -9.17
N MET A 55 -11.02 -15.55 -9.13
CA MET A 55 -12.34 -15.19 -8.60
C MET A 55 -13.52 -15.75 -9.41
N GLU A 56 -13.31 -16.08 -10.69
CA GLU A 56 -14.31 -16.77 -11.53
C GLU A 56 -14.61 -18.19 -11.03
N GLY A 57 -13.67 -18.80 -10.31
CA GLY A 57 -13.80 -20.12 -9.69
C GLY A 57 -14.35 -20.07 -8.26
N GLU A 58 -14.43 -21.23 -7.62
CA GLU A 58 -14.95 -21.40 -6.25
C GLU A 58 -13.86 -21.74 -5.21
N ASP A 59 -12.58 -21.59 -5.59
CA ASP A 59 -11.44 -21.90 -4.72
C ASP A 59 -11.02 -20.67 -3.90
N ALA A 60 -11.58 -20.57 -2.68
CA ALA A 60 -11.25 -19.50 -1.75
C ALA A 60 -9.77 -19.53 -1.30
N ALA A 61 -9.11 -20.68 -1.28
CA ALA A 61 -7.71 -20.79 -0.89
C ALA A 61 -6.79 -20.24 -1.99
N ALA A 62 -7.11 -20.52 -3.25
CA ALA A 62 -6.43 -19.93 -4.39
C ALA A 62 -6.62 -18.41 -4.42
N MET A 63 -7.84 -17.90 -4.17
CA MET A 63 -8.09 -16.45 -4.09
C MET A 63 -7.25 -15.79 -3.00
N LYS A 64 -7.15 -16.40 -1.81
CA LYS A 64 -6.30 -15.87 -0.72
C LYS A 64 -4.83 -15.81 -1.10
N THR A 65 -4.32 -16.86 -1.74
CA THR A 65 -2.94 -16.89 -2.23
C THR A 65 -2.69 -15.78 -3.26
N ASP A 66 -3.63 -15.55 -4.18
CA ASP A 66 -3.52 -14.51 -5.20
C ASP A 66 -3.68 -13.10 -4.62
N MET A 67 -4.52 -12.92 -3.59
CA MET A 67 -4.58 -11.68 -2.82
C MET A 67 -3.25 -11.39 -2.14
N ASP A 68 -2.61 -12.38 -1.51
CA ASP A 68 -1.29 -12.22 -0.89
C ASP A 68 -0.23 -11.82 -1.92
N GLN A 69 -0.26 -12.41 -3.12
CA GLN A 69 0.63 -12.04 -4.21
C GLN A 69 0.39 -10.61 -4.70
N LEU A 70 -0.87 -10.18 -4.81
CA LEU A 70 -1.22 -8.81 -5.18
C LEU A 70 -0.77 -7.81 -4.11
N MET A 71 -0.97 -8.13 -2.83
CA MET A 71 -0.47 -7.30 -1.71
C MET A 71 1.05 -7.18 -1.77
N GLN A 72 1.76 -8.29 -2.01
CA GLN A 72 3.21 -8.30 -2.13
C GLN A 72 3.72 -7.44 -3.28
N ALA A 73 3.11 -7.56 -4.46
CA ALA A 73 3.45 -6.72 -5.60
C ALA A 73 3.14 -5.23 -5.33
N SER A 74 2.10 -4.95 -4.54
CA SER A 74 1.68 -3.60 -4.19
C SER A 74 2.55 -2.93 -3.11
N HIS A 75 3.39 -3.67 -2.35
CA HIS A 75 4.27 -3.06 -1.34
C HIS A 75 5.22 -2.02 -1.92
N LYS A 76 5.83 -2.31 -3.07
CA LYS A 76 6.68 -1.34 -3.78
C LYS A 76 5.93 -0.05 -4.11
N LEU A 77 4.64 -0.19 -4.42
CA LEU A 77 3.77 0.93 -4.77
C LEU A 77 3.48 1.81 -3.53
N ALA A 78 3.27 1.19 -2.37
CA ALA A 78 3.12 1.88 -1.10
C ALA A 78 4.41 2.60 -0.66
N GLU A 79 5.58 1.97 -0.83
CA GLU A 79 6.88 2.58 -0.52
C GLU A 79 7.11 3.85 -1.35
N GLU A 80 6.86 3.79 -2.66
CA GLU A 80 7.01 4.94 -3.55
C GLU A 80 6.00 6.06 -3.24
N MET A 81 4.77 5.72 -2.86
CA MET A 81 3.79 6.70 -2.37
C MET A 81 4.24 7.41 -1.07
N TYR A 82 4.82 6.65 -0.14
CA TYR A 82 5.25 7.20 1.15
C TYR A 82 6.46 8.12 1.00
N LYS A 83 7.46 7.72 0.19
CA LYS A 83 8.60 8.57 -0.19
C LYS A 83 8.12 9.91 -0.75
N ARG A 84 7.14 9.88 -1.66
CA ARG A 84 6.58 11.10 -2.25
C ARG A 84 5.80 11.97 -1.27
N SER A 85 5.05 11.35 -0.37
CA SER A 85 4.30 12.10 0.66
C SER A 85 5.25 12.82 1.60
N ALA A 86 6.36 12.18 1.97
CA ALA A 86 7.44 12.80 2.75
C ALA A 86 8.12 13.95 1.99
N GLU A 87 8.42 13.77 0.69
CA GLU A 87 8.97 14.84 -0.16
C GLU A 87 8.02 16.04 -0.32
N GLN A 88 6.71 15.80 -0.42
CA GLN A 88 5.70 16.87 -0.49
C GLN A 88 5.52 17.60 0.84
N GLN A 89 5.65 16.92 1.99
CA GLN A 89 5.66 17.57 3.30
C GLN A 89 6.92 18.41 3.52
N ALA A 90 8.08 17.95 3.06
CA ALA A 90 9.31 18.74 3.08
C ALA A 90 9.22 19.98 2.17
N ALA A 91 8.55 19.89 1.02
CA ALA A 91 8.30 21.02 0.13
C ALA A 91 7.24 22.01 0.65
N GLY A 92 6.33 21.58 1.52
CA GLY A 92 5.35 22.44 2.20
C GLY A 92 5.93 23.32 3.30
N ALA A 93 7.06 22.92 3.90
CA ALA A 93 7.74 23.70 4.94
C ALA A 93 8.51 24.91 4.41
N HIS A 94 8.67 25.07 3.08
CA HIS A 94 9.39 26.20 2.50
C HIS A 94 8.48 27.34 1.97
N ALA A 95 7.16 27.20 2.02
CA ALA A 95 6.21 28.17 1.45
C ALA A 95 5.41 29.02 2.47
N GLU A 96 5.64 28.87 3.79
CA GLU A 96 5.01 29.71 4.84
C GLU A 96 6.03 30.44 5.74
N GLY A 97 7.24 30.69 5.25
CA GLY A 97 8.33 31.28 6.05
C GLY A 97 8.84 32.66 5.62
N ALA A 98 8.20 33.33 4.64
CA ALA A 98 8.67 34.61 4.13
C ALA A 98 7.55 35.66 4.19
N GLU A 99 7.20 36.10 5.40
CA GLU A 99 6.77 37.48 5.73
C GLU A 99 6.26 37.54 7.19
N GLN A 100 7.17 37.79 8.14
CA GLN A 100 7.04 38.90 9.11
C GLN A 100 8.19 38.86 10.13
N GLN A 101 8.99 39.93 10.10
CA GLN A 101 9.93 40.29 11.16
C GLN A 101 9.17 40.54 12.47
N GLY A 102 9.64 39.95 13.57
CA GLY A 102 9.35 40.46 14.91
C GLY A 102 9.41 39.43 16.03
N GLY A 103 10.57 39.33 16.70
CA GLY A 103 10.61 38.96 18.12
C GLY A 103 11.18 37.60 18.50
N THR A 104 12.47 37.61 18.88
CA THR A 104 13.06 36.92 20.05
C THR A 104 12.73 35.44 20.34
N HIS A 105 13.75 34.61 20.13
CA HIS A 105 14.27 33.59 21.09
C HIS A 105 13.41 32.35 21.41
N ARG A 106 13.69 31.22 20.74
CA ARG A 106 14.13 29.95 21.37
C ARG A 106 14.47 28.89 20.31
N LYS A 107 15.56 28.16 20.56
CA LYS A 107 16.07 27.02 19.79
C LYS A 107 15.01 25.94 19.52
N PRO A 108 15.20 25.15 18.46
CA PRO A 108 15.31 23.70 18.68
C PRO A 108 16.59 23.13 18.01
N ASP A 109 17.40 22.50 18.85
CA ASP A 109 18.15 21.29 18.49
C ASP A 109 17.13 20.16 18.22
N ASP A 110 17.60 19.07 17.61
CA ASP A 110 16.89 17.79 17.38
C ASP A 110 16.15 17.64 16.04
N ASP A 111 16.95 17.52 14.97
CA ASP A 111 16.63 16.65 13.83
C ASP A 111 17.58 15.44 13.92
N VAL A 112 17.35 14.59 14.92
CA VAL A 112 18.09 13.35 15.10
C VAL A 112 17.34 12.23 14.39
N VAL A 113 18.00 11.75 13.35
CA VAL A 113 17.69 10.53 12.62
C VAL A 113 18.04 9.35 13.52
N ASP A 114 17.07 8.78 14.24
CA ASP A 114 17.23 7.46 14.88
C ASP A 114 16.69 6.38 13.95
N ALA A 115 17.53 6.05 12.96
CA ALA A 115 17.55 4.73 12.38
C ALA A 115 18.24 3.80 13.39
N ASP A 116 17.46 3.11 14.23
CA ASP A 116 17.95 1.92 14.92
C ASP A 116 17.01 0.74 14.71
N PHE A 117 17.57 -0.17 13.91
CA PHE A 117 17.21 -1.57 13.76
C PHE A 117 17.58 -2.28 15.07
N GLU A 118 16.63 -2.89 15.76
CA GLU A 118 16.96 -3.91 16.75
C GLU A 118 16.01 -5.11 16.60
N GLU A 119 16.59 -6.22 16.10
CA GLU A 119 16.08 -7.57 16.31
C GLU A 119 15.76 -7.75 17.79
N VAL A 120 14.52 -8.12 18.11
CA VAL A 120 14.25 -8.76 19.41
C VAL A 120 13.80 -10.19 19.13
N LYS A 121 14.79 -11.08 19.18
CA LYS A 121 14.60 -12.47 19.57
C LYS A 121 14.13 -12.55 21.02
N ASP A 122 13.58 -13.72 21.35
CA ASP A 122 13.26 -14.30 22.67
C ASP A 122 11.75 -14.29 22.98
N LYS A 123 11.04 -15.42 23.14
CA LYS A 123 11.41 -16.79 23.55
C LYS A 123 10.54 -17.84 22.87
#